data_AF-A0A894KKV7-F1
#
_entry.id   AF-A0A894KKV7-F1
#
_cell.length_a   1.000
_cell.length_b   1.000
_cell.length_c   1.000
_cell.angle_alpha   90.00
_cell.angle_beta   90.00
_cell.angle_gamma   90.00
#
_symmetry.space_group_name_H-M   'P 1'
#
loop_
_entity.id
_entity.type
_entity.pdbx_description
1 polymer ?
#
loop_
_entity_poly.entity_id
_entity_poly.type
_entity_poly.pdbx_seq_one_letter_code
_entity_poly.pdbx_strand_id
1 'polypeptide(L)'
;MEPKLETRLKYNDAVKLYADTNLPIRDICEMTHISFTAFSSYLSKYHRDLILKRHNLTGFKSVKLRGKKGQTTAAHYKYLDAIQACDNIEYLEYNISQIARIFDVDPCSLLGQLRRHYPEIVPRREKERKRMGITINLQYGARKWTKDGYAKAVEMLQTGDMTIEEVANECEVSPTGLREHILIYHPQIVEQREKKRNNVVGRRVRGERMGNWQIHAPENESIAKYEEAVRLYRETSMDVKQIVKSVGVTIGAFRHHLRTWHTDLMVERRGFDSSVDFSKTKRYKKSTVEKYADAIERLRTSDLPTAKVAAECGLNPETFRMYLKEHHPELVKVRGMVKAENGRTVAHRSEEKYKEAIRLYETTDESLKSIAKRLGIQYNSIGGYIRRNYPEAIEKHNSLLENMGVRFAEGIARLQNSNATINAVMQELGYNEYFRQYIKTKYPELLNRETTRKKITGTKVAARKYAEAMEQMRTTTDTMKDICARLGVNIDSFRKYISKHAPELMRRHKK
;
A
#
# COMPACT_ATOMS: atom_id res chain seq x y z
N MET A 1 -3.27 59.72 7.24
CA MET A 1 -4.45 59.08 6.63
C MET A 1 -5.63 59.37 7.54
N GLU A 2 -6.53 60.26 7.14
CA GLU A 2 -7.65 60.67 8.00
C GLU A 2 -8.82 59.68 7.93
N PRO A 3 -9.58 59.50 9.03
CA PRO A 3 -10.77 58.65 9.03
C PRO A 3 -11.91 59.31 8.24
N LYS A 4 -12.80 58.49 7.66
CA LYS A 4 -14.04 58.98 7.03
C LYS A 4 -14.89 59.75 8.06
N LEU A 5 -15.64 60.76 7.60
CA LEU A 5 -16.44 61.64 8.46
C LEU A 5 -17.43 60.87 9.35
N GLU A 6 -18.14 59.88 8.80
CA GLU A 6 -19.05 58.99 9.55
C GLU A 6 -18.34 58.25 10.69
N THR A 7 -17.12 57.77 10.44
CA THR A 7 -16.32 57.06 11.44
C THR A 7 -15.84 58.02 12.53
N ARG A 8 -15.47 59.25 12.16
CA ARG A 8 -15.08 60.30 13.12
C ARG A 8 -16.24 60.68 14.04
N LEU A 9 -17.45 60.84 13.51
CA LEU A 9 -18.64 61.15 14.30
C LEU A 9 -19.00 60.00 15.25
N LYS A 10 -18.96 58.76 14.76
CA LYS A 10 -19.26 57.55 15.55
C LYS A 10 -18.39 57.39 16.80
N TYR A 11 -17.10 57.73 16.72
CA TYR A 11 -16.18 57.57 17.85
C TYR A 11 -15.88 58.88 18.59
N ASN A 12 -16.47 60.02 18.19
CA ASN A 12 -16.11 61.34 18.72
C ASN A 12 -16.25 61.43 20.24
N ASP A 13 -17.41 61.01 20.76
CA ASP A 13 -17.71 61.09 22.19
C ASP A 13 -16.79 60.18 23.01
N ALA A 14 -16.50 58.98 22.49
CA ALA A 14 -15.56 58.06 23.11
C ALA A 14 -14.11 58.59 23.08
N VAL A 15 -13.69 59.25 22.00
CA VAL A 15 -12.36 59.89 21.90
C VAL A 15 -12.23 61.05 22.89
N LYS A 16 -13.26 61.89 23.04
CA LYS A 16 -13.28 62.96 24.04
C LYS A 16 -13.17 62.40 25.45
N LEU A 17 -14.00 61.41 25.79
CA LEU A 17 -13.91 60.70 27.08
C LEU A 17 -12.52 60.11 27.31
N TYR A 18 -11.89 59.57 26.26
CA TYR A 18 -10.53 59.03 26.36
C TYR A 18 -9.46 60.13 26.57
N ALA A 19 -9.63 61.30 25.96
CA ALA A 19 -8.70 62.41 26.12
C ALA A 19 -8.81 63.09 27.49
N ASP A 20 -10.03 63.21 28.01
CA ASP A 20 -10.35 64.07 29.16
C ASP A 20 -10.42 63.30 30.49
N THR A 21 -10.57 61.98 30.46
CA THR A 21 -10.68 61.14 31.67
C THR A 21 -9.59 60.08 31.77
N ASN A 22 -9.41 59.52 32.97
CA ASN A 22 -8.56 58.35 33.21
C ASN A 22 -9.31 57.00 33.16
N LEU A 23 -10.54 56.99 32.64
CA LEU A 23 -11.36 55.78 32.56
C LEU A 23 -10.71 54.74 31.63
N PRO A 24 -10.79 53.43 31.96
CA PRO A 24 -10.29 52.39 31.09
C PRO A 24 -11.14 52.31 29.81
N ILE A 25 -10.54 51.82 28.73
CA ILE A 25 -11.19 51.73 27.41
C ILE A 25 -12.49 50.92 27.47
N ARG A 26 -12.54 49.89 28.33
CA ARG A 26 -13.72 49.04 28.50
C ARG A 26 -14.92 49.84 29.02
N ASP A 27 -14.72 50.60 30.10
CA ASP A 27 -15.78 51.43 30.70
C ASP A 27 -16.24 52.51 29.73
N ILE A 28 -15.32 53.16 29.00
CA ILE A 28 -15.67 54.13 27.95
C ILE A 28 -16.53 53.47 26.85
N CYS A 29 -16.18 52.26 26.45
CA CYS A 29 -16.92 51.51 25.43
C CYS A 29 -18.31 51.09 25.92
N GLU A 30 -18.44 50.72 27.20
CA GLU A 30 -19.73 50.40 27.82
C GLU A 30 -20.63 51.65 27.90
N MET A 31 -20.07 52.79 28.33
CA MET A 31 -20.77 54.07 28.41
C MET A 31 -21.21 54.63 27.05
N THR A 32 -20.44 54.36 26.00
CA THR A 32 -20.72 54.87 24.64
C THR A 32 -21.38 53.83 23.73
N HIS A 33 -21.64 52.61 24.24
CA HIS A 33 -22.17 51.47 23.48
C HIS A 33 -21.35 51.11 22.23
N ILE A 34 -20.04 51.25 22.31
CA ILE A 34 -19.11 50.97 21.22
C ILE A 34 -18.39 49.64 21.48
N SER A 35 -18.11 48.88 20.42
CA SER A 35 -17.27 47.68 20.54
C SER A 35 -15.85 48.05 20.98
N PHE A 36 -15.38 47.42 22.07
CA PHE A 36 -14.00 47.55 22.59
C PHE A 36 -12.94 47.36 21.50
N THR A 37 -13.09 46.31 20.68
CA THR A 37 -12.11 45.94 19.66
C THR A 37 -12.05 47.00 18.54
N ALA A 38 -13.22 47.52 18.16
CA ALA A 38 -13.34 48.52 17.12
C ALA A 38 -12.78 49.88 17.57
N PHE A 39 -13.12 50.31 18.79
CA PHE A 39 -12.63 51.57 19.36
C PHE A 39 -11.12 51.54 19.64
N SER A 40 -10.60 50.45 20.20
CA SER A 40 -9.16 50.30 20.45
C SER A 40 -8.34 50.34 19.16
N SER A 41 -8.85 49.72 18.08
CA SER A 41 -8.24 49.76 16.75
C SER A 41 -8.30 51.17 16.14
N TYR A 42 -9.43 51.86 16.30
CA TYR A 42 -9.63 53.24 15.87
C TYR A 42 -8.64 54.20 16.55
N LEU A 43 -8.53 54.14 17.89
CA LEU A 43 -7.56 54.92 18.66
C LEU A 43 -6.12 54.63 18.22
N SER A 44 -5.75 53.36 18.06
CA SER A 44 -4.38 52.98 17.68
C SER A 44 -3.98 53.48 16.29
N LYS A 45 -4.94 53.61 15.37
CA LYS A 45 -4.71 54.01 13.97
C LYS A 45 -4.76 55.52 13.76
N TYR A 46 -5.70 56.22 14.43
CA TYR A 46 -5.99 57.63 14.17
C TYR A 46 -5.65 58.58 15.33
N HIS A 47 -5.55 58.07 16.56
CA HIS A 47 -5.30 58.87 17.78
C HIS A 47 -4.17 58.28 18.63
N ARG A 48 -3.09 57.86 17.96
CA ARG A 48 -1.92 57.26 18.62
C ARG A 48 -1.23 58.21 19.59
N ASP A 49 -1.27 59.50 19.28
CA ASP A 49 -0.82 60.61 20.11
C ASP A 49 -1.55 60.68 21.45
N LEU A 50 -2.88 60.48 21.49
CA LEU A 50 -3.65 60.43 22.73
C LEU A 50 -3.24 59.24 23.60
N ILE A 51 -2.99 58.09 22.98
CA ILE A 51 -2.52 56.90 23.71
C ILE A 51 -1.12 57.15 24.30
N LEU A 52 -0.21 57.75 23.53
CA LEU A 52 1.12 58.12 24.01
C LEU A 52 1.03 59.12 25.16
N LYS A 53 0.14 60.13 25.07
CA LYS A 53 -0.11 61.10 26.13
C LYS A 53 -0.56 60.44 27.41
N ARG A 54 -1.53 59.53 27.35
CA ARG A 54 -2.05 58.81 28.53
C ARG A 54 -0.99 57.93 29.20
N HIS A 55 0.00 57.45 28.45
CA HIS A 55 1.10 56.65 29.00
C HIS A 55 2.34 57.47 29.37
N ASN A 56 2.28 58.81 29.33
CA ASN A 56 3.42 59.71 29.55
C ASN A 56 4.58 59.47 28.57
N LEU A 57 4.25 59.17 27.31
CA LEU A 57 5.20 58.83 26.23
C LEU A 57 5.23 59.89 25.11
N THR A 58 4.81 61.13 25.38
CA THR A 58 4.66 62.20 24.39
C THR A 58 5.96 62.55 23.65
N GLY A 59 7.13 62.33 24.28
CA GLY A 59 8.46 62.52 23.67
C GLY A 59 8.89 61.42 22.69
N PHE A 60 8.12 60.34 22.54
CA PHE A 60 8.56 59.10 21.88
C PHE A 60 7.64 58.69 20.71
N LYS A 61 7.73 59.43 19.59
CA LYS A 61 6.82 59.31 18.43
C LYS A 61 6.80 57.92 17.76
N SER A 62 7.86 57.12 17.91
CA SER A 62 8.03 55.81 17.24
C SER A 62 8.07 54.61 18.19
N VAL A 63 7.54 54.71 19.42
CA VAL A 63 7.70 53.62 20.40
C VAL A 63 6.53 52.65 20.43
N LYS A 64 6.83 51.36 20.32
CA LYS A 64 5.85 50.28 20.39
C LYS A 64 5.30 50.14 21.82
N LEU A 65 4.12 50.69 22.08
CA LEU A 65 3.41 50.69 23.37
C LEU A 65 3.44 49.34 24.11
N ARG A 66 3.32 48.22 23.37
CA ARG A 66 3.36 46.87 23.92
C ARG A 66 4.07 45.91 22.98
N GLY A 67 5.18 45.34 23.46
CA GLY A 67 5.80 44.17 22.84
C GLY A 67 4.99 42.89 23.06
N LYS A 68 5.28 41.83 22.30
CA LYS A 68 4.73 40.48 22.59
C LYS A 68 5.24 39.96 23.94
N LYS A 69 6.39 40.47 24.41
CA LYS A 69 7.08 40.11 25.65
C LYS A 69 7.81 41.31 26.23
N GLY A 70 8.33 41.14 27.44
CA GLY A 70 9.20 42.09 28.10
C GLY A 70 8.44 43.16 28.87
N GLN A 71 9.20 44.12 29.37
CA GLN A 71 8.69 45.29 30.07
C GLN A 71 7.78 46.07 29.13
N THR A 72 6.60 46.47 29.60
CA THR A 72 5.76 47.41 28.82
C THR A 72 6.48 48.74 28.71
N THR A 73 6.35 49.44 27.58
CA THR A 73 6.98 50.74 27.38
C THR A 73 6.64 51.74 28.48
N ALA A 74 5.37 51.79 28.91
CA ALA A 74 4.95 52.65 30.00
C ALA A 74 5.69 52.34 31.31
N ALA A 75 5.83 51.06 31.67
CA ALA A 75 6.62 50.66 32.83
C ALA A 75 8.12 50.95 32.64
N HIS A 76 8.67 50.76 31.43
CA HIS A 76 10.07 51.08 31.16
C HIS A 76 10.39 52.53 31.50
N TYR A 77 9.63 53.48 30.95
CA TYR A 77 9.86 54.90 31.23
C TYR A 77 9.45 55.30 32.65
N LYS A 78 8.42 54.69 33.24
CA LYS A 78 8.04 54.94 34.64
C LYS A 78 9.17 54.63 35.62
N TYR A 79 9.92 53.54 35.39
CA TYR A 79 10.97 53.10 36.30
C TYR A 79 12.39 53.43 35.80
N LEU A 80 12.54 54.07 34.63
CA LEU A 80 13.83 54.25 33.95
C LEU A 80 14.86 54.94 34.85
N ASP A 81 14.50 56.09 35.39
CA ASP A 81 15.41 56.91 36.20
C ASP A 81 15.78 56.19 37.50
N ALA A 82 14.81 55.54 38.15
CA ALA A 82 15.04 54.74 39.35
C ALA A 82 15.94 53.51 39.08
N ILE A 83 15.82 52.88 37.91
CA ILE A 83 16.68 51.76 37.47
C ILE A 83 18.10 52.26 37.18
N GLN A 84 18.25 53.41 36.50
CA GLN A 84 19.55 54.03 36.26
C GLN A 84 20.24 54.42 37.57
N ALA A 85 19.51 54.99 38.52
CA ALA A 85 20.03 55.27 39.86
C ALA A 85 20.46 53.99 40.58
N CYS A 86 19.73 52.88 40.41
CA CYS A 86 20.14 51.59 40.97
C CYS A 86 21.48 51.08 40.37
N ASP A 87 21.81 51.43 39.13
CA ASP A 87 23.08 51.07 38.46
C ASP A 87 24.19 52.11 38.67
N ASN A 88 23.85 53.32 39.13
CA ASN A 88 24.80 54.41 39.35
C ASN A 88 25.52 54.29 40.71
N ILE A 89 26.83 54.54 40.69
CA ILE A 89 27.74 54.57 41.83
C ILE A 89 27.31 55.63 42.86
N GLU A 90 26.84 56.79 42.41
CA GLU A 90 26.44 57.91 43.28
C GLU A 90 25.33 57.53 44.26
N TYR A 91 24.47 56.58 43.86
CA TYR A 91 23.34 56.16 44.68
C TYR A 91 23.65 54.89 45.47
N LEU A 92 24.89 54.37 45.46
CA LEU A 92 25.26 53.10 46.12
C LEU A 92 25.02 53.09 47.62
N GLU A 93 24.96 54.24 48.28
CA GLU A 93 24.65 54.36 49.70
C GLU A 93 23.18 53.94 49.99
N TYR A 94 22.24 54.40 49.17
CA TYR A 94 20.81 54.17 49.34
C TYR A 94 20.38 52.73 49.04
N ASN A 95 19.49 52.15 49.84
CA ASN A 95 18.88 50.87 49.47
C ASN A 95 17.85 51.05 48.33
N ILE A 96 17.45 49.96 47.68
CA ILE A 96 16.52 50.02 46.52
C ILE A 96 15.19 50.69 46.90
N SER A 97 14.72 50.51 48.13
CA SER A 97 13.48 51.15 48.61
C SER A 97 13.63 52.65 48.85
N GLN A 98 14.82 53.11 49.25
CA GLN A 98 15.15 54.53 49.37
C GLN A 98 15.25 55.17 47.99
N ILE A 99 15.90 54.51 47.03
CA ILE A 99 15.93 54.96 45.63
C ILE A 99 14.49 55.05 45.09
N ALA A 100 13.66 54.04 45.32
CA ALA A 100 12.27 54.06 44.88
C ALA A 100 11.50 55.28 45.41
N ARG A 101 11.72 55.67 46.67
CA ARG A 101 11.10 56.87 47.26
C ARG A 101 11.65 58.17 46.67
N ILE A 102 12.95 58.24 46.36
CA ILE A 102 13.56 59.42 45.70
C ILE A 102 12.90 59.70 44.35
N PHE A 103 12.57 58.64 43.60
CA PHE A 103 11.97 58.74 42.27
C PHE A 103 10.44 58.57 42.26
N ASP A 104 9.78 58.61 43.42
CA ASP A 104 8.31 58.45 43.57
C ASP A 104 7.74 57.20 42.85
N VAL A 105 8.41 56.07 43.02
CA VAL A 105 7.98 54.78 42.46
C VAL A 105 7.78 53.73 43.55
N ASP A 106 6.94 52.74 43.27
CA ASP A 106 6.68 51.64 44.21
C ASP A 106 7.93 50.75 44.39
N PRO A 107 8.44 50.59 45.63
CA PRO A 107 9.64 49.80 45.91
C PRO A 107 9.54 48.34 45.49
N CYS A 108 8.38 47.71 45.72
CA CYS A 108 8.17 46.30 45.39
C CYS A 108 8.17 46.07 43.88
N SER A 109 7.50 46.95 43.15
CA SER A 109 7.47 46.94 41.69
C SER A 109 8.84 47.25 41.08
N LEU A 110 9.58 48.23 41.60
CA LEU A 110 10.94 48.53 41.15
C LEU A 110 11.86 47.31 41.30
N LEU A 111 11.81 46.64 42.46
CA LEU A 111 12.59 45.43 42.70
C LEU A 111 12.19 44.29 41.74
N GLY A 112 10.89 44.15 41.44
CA GLY A 112 10.40 43.21 40.45
C GLY A 112 10.90 43.51 39.03
N GLN A 113 10.94 44.78 38.63
CA GLN A 113 11.49 45.21 37.34
C GLN A 113 12.98 44.88 37.23
N LEU A 114 13.76 45.19 38.27
CA LEU A 114 15.19 44.88 38.32
C LEU A 114 15.43 43.38 38.18
N ARG A 115 14.76 42.54 38.97
CA ARG A 115 14.96 41.08 38.91
C ARG A 115 14.56 40.47 37.57
N ARG A 116 13.49 40.97 36.94
CA ARG A 116 12.91 40.37 35.74
C ARG A 116 13.55 40.85 34.43
N HIS A 117 13.96 42.12 34.37
CA HIS A 117 14.43 42.75 33.14
C HIS A 117 15.89 43.19 33.20
N TYR A 118 16.45 43.36 34.40
CA TYR A 118 17.83 43.81 34.62
C TYR A 118 18.55 42.97 35.69
N PRO A 119 18.61 41.63 35.51
CA PRO A 119 19.07 40.70 36.54
C PRO A 119 20.52 40.94 37.00
N GLU A 120 21.32 41.65 36.20
CA GLU A 120 22.73 41.95 36.48
C GLU A 120 22.94 43.18 37.36
N ILE A 121 21.95 44.10 37.47
CA ILE A 121 22.13 45.36 38.22
C ILE A 121 22.25 45.07 39.71
N VAL A 122 21.32 44.30 40.28
CA VAL A 122 21.29 44.05 41.73
C VAL A 122 22.54 43.27 42.21
N PRO A 123 22.99 42.17 41.56
CA PRO A 123 24.22 41.49 41.96
C PRO A 123 25.47 42.37 41.89
N ARG A 124 25.63 43.16 40.81
CA ARG A 124 26.79 44.06 40.65
C ARG A 124 26.78 45.13 41.73
N ARG A 125 25.65 45.78 41.95
CA ARG A 125 25.44 46.79 42.99
C ARG A 125 25.80 46.27 44.38
N GLU A 126 25.27 45.10 44.76
CA GLU A 126 25.56 44.50 46.08
C GLU A 126 27.04 44.11 46.24
N LYS A 127 27.71 43.70 45.15
CA LYS A 127 29.16 43.44 45.16
C LYS A 127 29.97 44.72 45.40
N GLU A 128 29.59 45.83 44.77
CA GLU A 128 30.25 47.13 44.99
C GLU A 128 29.97 47.67 46.41
N ARG A 129 28.75 47.55 46.92
CA ARG A 129 28.43 47.90 48.31
C ARG A 129 29.28 47.12 49.31
N LYS A 130 29.47 45.80 49.07
CA LYS A 130 30.35 44.95 49.88
C LYS A 130 31.81 45.40 49.83
N ARG A 131 32.31 45.79 48.66
CA ARG A 131 33.66 46.35 48.49
C ARG A 131 33.85 47.64 49.28
N MET A 132 32.83 48.49 49.33
CA MET A 132 32.82 49.76 50.08
C MET A 132 32.54 49.59 51.57
N GLY A 133 32.41 48.37 52.09
CA GLY A 133 32.12 48.11 53.50
C GLY A 133 30.67 48.41 53.93
N ILE A 134 29.79 48.75 52.99
CA ILE A 134 28.36 48.99 53.22
C ILE A 134 27.66 47.63 53.32
N THR A 135 27.85 46.95 54.45
CA THR A 135 27.33 45.60 54.69
C THR A 135 25.89 45.66 55.15
N ILE A 136 24.97 45.33 54.24
CA ILE A 136 23.62 44.89 54.62
C ILE A 136 23.56 43.40 54.29
N ASN A 137 23.20 42.56 55.28
CA ASN A 137 22.95 41.13 55.09
C ASN A 137 21.63 40.90 54.34
N LEU A 138 21.49 41.45 53.13
CA LEU A 138 20.37 41.19 52.25
C LEU A 138 20.65 39.87 51.50
N GLN A 139 19.83 38.85 51.76
CA GLN A 139 19.81 37.65 50.94
C GLN A 139 19.33 38.02 49.53
N TYR A 140 20.25 38.01 48.56
CA TYR A 140 19.90 38.08 47.15
C TYR A 140 19.34 36.73 46.69
N GLY A 141 18.18 36.73 46.03
CA GLY A 141 17.50 35.52 45.56
C GLY A 141 16.15 35.27 46.23
N ALA A 142 15.61 34.07 46.02
CA ALA A 142 14.40 33.62 46.73
C ALA A 142 14.78 33.28 48.17
N ARG A 143 13.87 33.54 49.12
CA ARG A 143 14.06 33.08 50.51
C ARG A 143 14.15 31.56 50.53
N LYS A 144 14.93 31.01 51.46
CA LYS A 144 15.17 29.56 51.58
C LYS A 144 13.86 28.76 51.64
N TRP A 145 12.95 29.11 52.55
CA TRP A 145 11.64 28.44 52.67
C TRP A 145 10.80 28.52 51.38
N THR A 146 10.96 29.56 50.57
CA THR A 146 10.19 29.75 49.34
C THR A 146 10.75 28.86 48.24
N LYS A 147 12.08 28.74 48.19
CA LYS A 147 12.76 27.82 47.28
C LYS A 147 12.38 26.37 47.60
N ASP A 148 12.35 26.01 48.88
CA ASP A 148 11.98 24.67 49.32
C ASP A 148 10.48 24.39 49.06
N GLY A 149 9.61 25.36 49.36
CA GLY A 149 8.16 25.24 49.15
C GLY A 149 7.73 25.13 47.68
N TYR A 150 8.46 25.74 46.74
CA TYR A 150 8.19 25.62 45.31
C TYR A 150 9.04 24.56 44.59
N ALA A 151 9.97 23.89 45.28
CA ALA A 151 10.93 22.97 44.65
C ALA A 151 10.23 21.88 43.81
N LYS A 152 9.21 21.22 44.40
CA LYS A 152 8.40 20.20 43.72
C LYS A 152 7.69 20.76 42.49
N ALA A 153 7.07 21.93 42.62
CA ALA A 153 6.36 22.59 41.53
C ALA A 153 7.29 23.00 40.36
N VAL A 154 8.49 23.47 40.68
CA VAL A 154 9.53 23.83 39.71
C VAL A 154 9.99 22.58 38.95
N GLU A 155 10.25 21.47 39.64
CA GLU A 155 10.64 20.20 39.04
C GLU A 155 9.56 19.65 38.09
N MET A 156 8.30 19.68 38.52
CA MET A 156 7.16 19.26 37.70
C MET A 156 7.00 20.09 36.44
N LEU A 157 7.21 21.42 36.50
CA LEU A 157 7.11 22.29 35.33
C LEU A 157 8.31 22.20 34.39
N GLN A 158 9.46 21.79 34.90
CA GLN A 158 10.67 21.58 34.10
C GLN A 158 10.59 20.27 33.31
N THR A 159 10.08 19.20 33.93
CA THR A 159 10.03 17.86 33.34
C THR A 159 8.73 17.59 32.59
N GLY A 160 7.59 18.06 33.11
CA GLY A 160 6.26 17.77 32.60
C GLY A 160 5.64 18.88 31.75
N ASP A 161 4.51 18.55 31.13
CA ASP A 161 3.73 19.46 30.28
C ASP A 161 2.45 19.98 30.98
N MET A 162 2.35 19.81 32.31
CA MET A 162 1.23 20.31 33.12
C MET A 162 1.17 21.85 33.13
N THR A 163 -0.02 22.43 33.27
CA THR A 163 -0.18 23.89 33.38
C THR A 163 0.31 24.40 34.74
N ILE A 164 0.53 25.72 34.88
CA ILE A 164 0.94 26.29 36.16
C ILE A 164 -0.15 26.06 37.21
N GLU A 165 -1.40 26.13 36.78
CA GLU A 165 -2.60 25.91 37.58
C GLU A 165 -2.73 24.46 38.02
N GLU A 166 -2.53 23.50 37.12
CA GLU A 166 -2.52 22.06 37.44
C GLU A 166 -1.40 21.73 38.45
N VAL A 167 -0.19 22.24 38.23
CA VAL A 167 0.94 22.00 39.15
C VAL A 167 0.73 22.69 40.50
N ALA A 168 0.14 23.90 40.49
CA ALA A 168 -0.17 24.61 41.71
C ALA A 168 -1.16 23.83 42.58
N ASN A 169 -2.19 23.23 41.97
CA ASN A 169 -3.14 22.37 42.67
C ASN A 169 -2.47 21.10 43.20
N GLU A 170 -1.64 20.43 42.39
CA GLU A 170 -0.93 19.18 42.79
C GLU A 170 0.10 19.41 43.91
N CYS A 171 0.67 20.62 43.98
CA CYS A 171 1.65 21.00 44.99
C CYS A 171 1.05 21.80 46.15
N GLU A 172 -0.28 22.01 46.16
CA GLU A 172 -0.98 22.82 47.17
C GLU A 172 -0.39 24.22 47.37
N VAL A 173 0.04 24.86 46.28
CA VAL A 173 0.59 26.21 46.28
C VAL A 173 -0.30 27.19 45.53
N SER A 174 -0.16 28.48 45.82
CA SER A 174 -0.89 29.51 45.08
C SER A 174 -0.47 29.56 43.60
N PRO A 175 -1.41 29.47 42.63
CA PRO A 175 -1.09 29.58 41.20
C PRO A 175 -0.43 30.91 40.83
N THR A 176 -0.88 32.02 41.43
CA THR A 176 -0.32 33.35 41.20
C THR A 176 1.08 33.46 41.78
N GLY A 177 1.28 32.96 43.00
CA GLY A 177 2.59 32.95 43.66
C GLY A 177 3.62 32.09 42.90
N LEU A 178 3.22 30.89 42.46
CA LEU A 178 4.05 30.01 41.65
C LEU A 178 4.45 30.67 40.33
N ARG A 179 3.48 31.31 39.65
CA ARG A 179 3.74 32.04 38.41
C ARG A 179 4.78 33.14 38.59
N GLU A 180 4.67 33.94 39.63
CA GLU A 180 5.65 34.99 39.94
C GLU A 180 7.03 34.40 40.27
N HIS A 181 7.06 33.34 41.07
CA HIS A 181 8.30 32.65 41.43
C HIS A 181 9.06 32.17 40.19
N ILE A 182 8.36 31.53 39.24
CA ILE A 182 8.95 31.05 37.99
C ILE A 182 9.45 32.20 37.12
N LEU A 183 8.64 33.26 36.97
CA LEU A 183 9.00 34.41 36.14
C LEU A 183 10.24 35.16 36.64
N ILE A 184 10.47 35.17 37.96
CA ILE A 184 11.56 35.89 38.60
C ILE A 184 12.82 35.02 38.71
N TYR A 185 12.68 33.77 39.16
CA TYR A 185 13.83 32.93 39.53
C TYR A 185 14.14 31.81 38.54
N HIS A 186 13.19 31.46 37.66
CA HIS A 186 13.35 30.37 36.71
C HIS A 186 12.97 30.76 35.25
N PRO A 187 13.56 31.83 34.69
CA PRO A 187 13.26 32.27 33.32
C PRO A 187 13.52 31.18 32.26
N GLN A 188 14.46 30.27 32.51
CA GLN A 188 14.78 29.13 31.64
C GLN A 188 13.59 28.19 31.44
N ILE A 189 12.76 27.98 32.48
CA ILE A 189 11.58 27.10 32.38
C ILE A 189 10.54 27.75 31.46
N VAL A 190 10.34 29.07 31.60
CA VAL A 190 9.43 29.83 30.75
C VAL A 190 9.85 29.75 29.29
N GLU A 191 11.15 29.91 29.01
CA GLU A 191 11.68 29.85 27.65
C GLU A 191 11.57 28.45 27.04
N GLN A 192 11.93 27.40 27.79
CA GLN A 192 11.82 26.01 27.34
C GLN A 192 10.37 25.64 27.00
N ARG A 193 9.43 25.98 27.90
CA ARG A 193 8.01 25.71 27.70
C ARG A 193 7.45 26.53 26.54
N GLU A 194 7.94 27.73 26.31
CA GLU A 194 7.55 28.49 25.14
C GLU A 194 8.07 27.87 23.84
N LYS A 195 9.32 27.40 23.80
CA LYS A 195 9.86 26.68 22.64
C LYS A 195 9.00 25.46 22.34
N LYS A 196 8.66 24.65 23.36
CA LYS A 196 7.71 23.55 23.24
C LYS A 196 6.38 24.03 22.64
N ARG A 197 5.77 25.07 23.21
CA ARG A 197 4.51 25.64 22.74
C ARG A 197 4.55 26.04 21.26
N ASN A 198 5.59 26.79 20.86
CA ASN A 198 5.75 27.27 19.49
C ASN A 198 5.92 26.13 18.49
N ASN A 199 6.57 25.03 18.88
CA ASN A 199 6.69 23.83 18.05
C ASN A 199 5.35 23.11 17.82
N VAL A 200 4.39 23.27 18.74
CA VAL A 200 3.07 22.63 18.64
C VAL A 200 2.00 23.57 18.05
N VAL A 201 2.29 24.86 17.87
CA VAL A 201 1.35 25.78 17.21
C VAL A 201 1.05 25.27 15.80
N GLY A 202 -0.22 24.98 15.53
CA GLY A 202 -0.69 24.48 14.24
C GLY A 202 -0.71 22.94 14.12
N ARG A 203 -0.02 22.20 15.01
CA ARG A 203 -0.20 20.76 15.14
C ARG A 203 -1.46 20.48 15.95
N ARG A 204 -2.35 19.64 15.39
CA ARG A 204 -3.62 19.23 15.98
C ARG A 204 -3.69 17.72 16.05
N VAL A 205 -2.79 17.13 16.83
CA VAL A 205 -2.78 15.68 17.08
C VAL A 205 -3.69 15.40 18.26
N ARG A 206 -4.61 14.44 18.11
CA ARG A 206 -5.54 14.07 19.18
C ARG A 206 -4.77 13.55 20.41
N GLY A 207 -5.12 14.03 21.59
CA GLY A 207 -4.49 13.66 22.87
C GLY A 207 -3.22 14.46 23.20
N GLU A 208 -2.60 15.12 22.23
CA GLU A 208 -1.47 16.02 22.49
C GLU A 208 -1.94 17.40 22.95
N ARG A 209 -1.10 18.12 23.69
CA ARG A 209 -1.40 19.49 24.10
C ARG A 209 -1.19 20.47 22.95
N MET A 210 -2.10 21.41 22.78
CA MET A 210 -2.01 22.48 21.78
C MET A 210 -1.10 23.62 22.25
N GLY A 211 -0.87 24.59 21.35
CA GLY A 211 -0.18 25.84 21.66
C GLY A 211 -0.84 26.71 22.76
N ASN A 212 -2.05 26.41 23.22
CA ASN A 212 -2.67 27.03 24.38
C ASN A 212 -2.59 26.15 25.66
N TRP A 213 -1.80 25.07 25.61
CA TRP A 213 -1.63 24.05 26.66
C TRP A 213 -2.88 23.23 27.03
N GLN A 214 -3.98 23.39 26.31
CA GLN A 214 -5.11 22.47 26.42
C GLN A 214 -4.87 21.19 25.63
N ILE A 215 -5.37 20.07 26.13
CA ILE A 215 -5.34 18.79 25.41
C ILE A 215 -6.25 18.91 24.18
N HIS A 216 -5.75 18.55 23.01
CA HIS A 216 -6.53 18.48 21.78
C HIS A 216 -7.39 17.22 21.80
N ALA A 217 -8.57 17.31 22.42
CA ALA A 217 -9.53 16.23 22.53
C ALA A 217 -10.96 16.73 22.26
N PRO A 218 -11.86 15.86 21.77
CA PRO A 218 -13.26 16.22 21.65
C PRO A 218 -13.87 16.42 23.04
N GLU A 219 -14.80 17.37 23.14
CA GLU A 219 -15.61 17.56 24.34
C GLU A 219 -16.45 16.31 24.63
N ASN A 220 -16.69 16.02 25.92
CA ASN A 220 -17.43 14.84 26.36
C ASN A 220 -18.84 14.77 25.75
N GLU A 221 -19.53 15.92 25.63
CA GLU A 221 -20.84 16.00 24.98
C GLU A 221 -20.78 15.61 23.49
N SER A 222 -19.71 16.00 22.81
CA SER A 222 -19.47 15.65 21.41
C SER A 222 -19.22 14.14 21.26
N ILE A 223 -18.45 13.55 22.17
CA ILE A 223 -18.20 12.10 22.18
C ILE A 223 -19.54 11.34 22.30
N ALA A 224 -20.34 11.65 23.32
CA ALA A 224 -21.63 10.99 23.54
C ALA A 224 -22.58 11.14 22.35
N LYS A 225 -22.62 12.33 21.73
CA LYS A 225 -23.47 12.60 20.57
C LYS A 225 -23.14 11.77 19.34
N TYR A 226 -21.87 11.47 19.09
CA TYR A 226 -21.43 10.78 17.87
C TYR A 226 -21.01 9.32 18.10
N GLU A 227 -20.99 8.84 19.34
CA GLU A 227 -20.53 7.49 19.70
C GLU A 227 -21.21 6.39 18.88
N GLU A 228 -22.55 6.40 18.84
CA GLU A 228 -23.32 5.40 18.08
C GLU A 228 -23.05 5.49 16.57
N ALA A 229 -22.96 6.71 16.03
CA ALA A 229 -22.66 6.92 14.62
C ALA A 229 -21.24 6.45 14.27
N VAL A 230 -20.26 6.63 15.16
CA VAL A 230 -18.89 6.13 15.01
C VAL A 230 -18.85 4.60 15.09
N ARG A 231 -19.59 3.98 16.01
CA ARG A 231 -19.73 2.51 16.11
C ARG A 231 -20.24 1.92 14.78
N LEU A 232 -21.36 2.45 14.28
CA LEU A 232 -21.94 2.03 12.99
C LEU A 232 -20.99 2.28 11.81
N TYR A 233 -20.21 3.37 11.85
CA TYR A 233 -19.23 3.68 10.80
C TYR A 233 -18.08 2.66 10.74
N ARG A 234 -17.64 2.16 11.91
CA ARG A 234 -16.56 1.17 12.02
C ARG A 234 -17.04 -0.22 11.59
N GLU A 235 -18.17 -0.67 12.15
CA GLU A 235 -18.63 -2.04 12.01
C GLU A 235 -19.31 -2.28 10.66
N THR A 236 -20.16 -1.36 10.21
CA THR A 236 -21.01 -1.57 9.03
C THR A 236 -20.42 -0.99 7.74
N SER A 237 -20.86 -1.48 6.58
CA SER A 237 -20.58 -0.92 5.24
C SER A 237 -21.56 0.15 4.76
N MET A 238 -22.56 0.47 5.57
CA MET A 238 -23.58 1.49 5.27
C MET A 238 -22.96 2.83 4.90
N ASP A 239 -23.58 3.54 3.95
CA ASP A 239 -23.12 4.87 3.58
C ASP A 239 -23.29 5.84 4.76
N VAL A 240 -22.43 6.87 4.82
CA VAL A 240 -22.49 7.91 5.86
C VAL A 240 -23.86 8.56 5.91
N LYS A 241 -24.55 8.70 4.77
CA LYS A 241 -25.93 9.22 4.74
C LYS A 241 -26.92 8.32 5.47
N GLN A 242 -26.78 7.00 5.34
CA GLN A 242 -27.68 6.04 5.97
C GLN A 242 -27.45 5.99 7.48
N ILE A 243 -26.18 5.96 7.92
CA ILE A 243 -25.79 6.00 9.33
C ILE A 243 -26.32 7.27 10.01
N VAL A 244 -26.16 8.41 9.35
CA VAL A 244 -26.59 9.69 9.92
C VAL A 244 -28.12 9.76 10.01
N LYS A 245 -28.84 9.17 9.05
CA LYS A 245 -30.31 9.07 9.08
C LYS A 245 -30.81 8.15 10.20
N SER A 246 -30.10 7.06 10.51
CA SER A 246 -30.50 6.15 11.59
C SER A 246 -30.27 6.75 12.98
N VAL A 247 -29.18 7.50 13.17
CA VAL A 247 -28.83 8.11 14.47
C VAL A 247 -29.48 9.48 14.67
N GLY A 248 -29.98 10.13 13.61
CA GLY A 248 -30.63 11.45 13.70
C GLY A 248 -29.65 12.63 13.82
N VAL A 249 -28.47 12.52 13.21
CA VAL A 249 -27.42 13.54 13.27
C VAL A 249 -27.40 14.36 11.97
N THR A 250 -26.68 15.48 11.92
CA THR A 250 -26.45 16.22 10.66
C THR A 250 -25.25 15.67 9.90
N ILE A 251 -25.40 15.43 8.60
CA ILE A 251 -24.34 14.83 7.75
C ILE A 251 -23.05 15.66 7.77
N GLY A 252 -23.18 16.99 7.68
CA GLY A 252 -22.04 17.90 7.69
C GLY A 252 -21.27 17.85 9.01
N ALA A 253 -22.00 17.83 10.13
CA ALA A 253 -21.43 17.80 11.47
C ALA A 253 -20.71 16.48 11.74
N PHE A 254 -21.31 15.34 11.37
CA PHE A 254 -20.67 14.04 11.51
C PHE A 254 -19.42 13.89 10.63
N ARG A 255 -19.45 14.37 9.37
CA ARG A 255 -18.26 14.37 8.50
C ARG A 255 -17.14 15.25 9.05
N HIS A 256 -17.48 16.37 9.68
CA HIS A 256 -16.51 17.22 10.34
C HIS A 256 -15.91 16.50 11.55
N HIS A 257 -16.75 15.91 12.40
CA HIS A 257 -16.32 15.14 13.57
C HIS A 257 -15.37 13.99 13.19
N LEU A 258 -15.71 13.20 12.17
CA LEU A 258 -14.84 12.12 11.67
C LEU A 258 -13.49 12.64 11.17
N ARG A 259 -13.48 13.73 10.40
CA ARG A 259 -12.22 14.30 9.87
C ARG A 259 -11.35 14.93 10.97
N THR A 260 -11.95 15.44 12.03
CA THR A 260 -11.21 16.08 13.12
C THR A 260 -10.66 15.06 14.11
N TRP A 261 -11.44 14.01 14.44
CA TRP A 261 -11.15 13.13 15.57
C TRP A 261 -10.87 11.67 15.20
N HIS A 262 -11.29 11.23 14.02
CA HIS A 262 -11.29 9.83 13.61
C HIS A 262 -10.74 9.64 12.18
N THR A 263 -9.64 10.34 11.85
CA THR A 263 -9.01 10.24 10.52
C THR A 263 -8.49 8.85 10.24
N ASP A 264 -7.93 8.20 11.25
CA ASP A 264 -7.53 6.79 11.29
C ASP A 264 -8.66 5.87 10.82
N LEU A 265 -9.85 5.98 11.43
CA LEU A 265 -11.01 5.17 11.04
C LEU A 265 -11.42 5.42 9.60
N MET A 266 -11.25 6.66 9.10
CA MET A 266 -11.56 6.96 7.70
C MET A 266 -10.56 6.34 6.73
N VAL A 267 -9.29 6.18 7.13
CA VAL A 267 -8.23 5.53 6.36
C VAL A 267 -8.42 4.02 6.36
N GLU A 268 -8.66 3.42 7.53
CA GLU A 268 -8.98 1.99 7.68
C GLU A 268 -10.21 1.61 6.86
N ARG A 269 -11.27 2.43 6.89
CA ARG A 269 -12.49 2.17 6.11
C ARG A 269 -12.26 2.22 4.60
N ARG A 270 -11.19 2.89 4.14
CA ARG A 270 -10.76 2.87 2.74
C ARG A 270 -9.89 1.65 2.42
N GLY A 271 -9.51 0.83 3.39
CA GLY A 271 -8.66 -0.35 3.20
C GLY A 271 -7.16 -0.04 3.19
N PHE A 272 -6.75 1.11 3.75
CA PHE A 272 -5.34 1.46 3.96
C PHE A 272 -4.98 1.31 5.43
N ASP A 273 -3.69 1.15 5.73
CA ASP A 273 -3.18 1.23 7.10
C ASP A 273 -3.33 2.65 7.66
N SER A 274 -3.67 2.74 8.95
CA SER A 274 -3.88 3.96 9.73
C SER A 274 -2.71 4.95 9.66
N SER A 275 -1.50 4.48 9.35
CA SER A 275 -0.29 5.28 9.17
C SER A 275 -0.29 6.16 7.91
N VAL A 276 -1.13 5.84 6.92
CA VAL A 276 -1.17 6.56 5.64
C VAL A 276 -1.97 7.85 5.80
N ASP A 277 -1.41 8.95 5.31
CA ASP A 277 -2.10 10.24 5.31
C ASP A 277 -3.43 10.18 4.53
N PHE A 278 -4.52 10.49 5.24
CA PHE A 278 -5.87 10.54 4.70
C PHE A 278 -5.99 11.38 3.42
N SER A 279 -5.18 12.44 3.27
CA SER A 279 -5.20 13.30 2.09
C SER A 279 -4.70 12.59 0.82
N LYS A 280 -3.78 11.64 0.97
CA LYS A 280 -3.15 10.87 -0.12
C LYS A 280 -3.91 9.59 -0.47
N THR A 281 -4.84 9.16 0.38
CA THR A 281 -5.62 7.94 0.14
C THR A 281 -6.74 8.17 -0.88
N LYS A 282 -6.91 7.21 -1.79
CA LYS A 282 -8.05 7.16 -2.70
C LYS A 282 -9.35 6.87 -1.94
N ARG A 283 -10.47 7.39 -2.43
CA ARG A 283 -11.79 7.24 -1.79
C ARG A 283 -12.45 5.90 -2.16
N TYR A 284 -11.96 4.82 -1.56
CA TYR A 284 -12.61 3.52 -1.69
C TYR A 284 -13.81 3.39 -0.74
N LYS A 285 -14.82 2.64 -1.16
CA LYS A 285 -16.03 2.38 -0.38
C LYS A 285 -16.01 0.96 0.16
N LYS A 286 -16.26 0.79 1.45
CA LYS A 286 -16.39 -0.52 2.11
C LYS A 286 -17.47 -1.39 1.46
N SER A 287 -18.58 -0.80 1.02
CA SER A 287 -19.65 -1.50 0.27
C SER A 287 -19.16 -2.12 -1.05
N THR A 288 -18.18 -1.49 -1.71
CA THR A 288 -17.61 -2.02 -2.97
C THR A 288 -16.74 -3.24 -2.70
N VAL A 289 -16.01 -3.24 -1.58
CA VAL A 289 -15.22 -4.39 -1.14
C VAL A 289 -16.12 -5.59 -0.86
N GLU A 290 -17.21 -5.38 -0.10
CA GLU A 290 -18.20 -6.43 0.18
C GLU A 290 -18.85 -6.97 -1.09
N LYS A 291 -19.22 -6.09 -2.04
CA LYS A 291 -19.78 -6.50 -3.33
C LYS A 291 -18.87 -7.48 -4.09
N TYR A 292 -17.55 -7.33 -3.97
CA TYR A 292 -16.59 -8.15 -4.69
C TYR A 292 -16.02 -9.31 -3.86
N ALA A 293 -16.31 -9.39 -2.56
CA ALA A 293 -15.72 -10.36 -1.65
C ALA A 293 -15.98 -11.81 -2.09
N ASP A 294 -17.24 -12.16 -2.36
CA ASP A 294 -17.62 -13.52 -2.77
C ASP A 294 -16.96 -13.92 -4.10
N ALA A 295 -16.88 -12.97 -5.05
CA ALA A 295 -16.24 -13.20 -6.34
C ALA A 295 -14.72 -13.38 -6.23
N ILE A 296 -14.07 -12.70 -5.28
CA ILE A 296 -12.63 -12.83 -5.01
C ILE A 296 -12.33 -14.18 -4.35
N GLU A 297 -13.11 -14.59 -3.35
CA GLU A 297 -12.97 -15.91 -2.72
C GLU A 297 -13.24 -17.04 -3.70
N ARG A 298 -14.26 -16.89 -4.57
CA ARG A 298 -14.52 -17.84 -5.65
C ARG A 298 -13.38 -17.88 -6.65
N LEU A 299 -12.76 -16.74 -6.97
CA LEU A 299 -11.57 -16.71 -7.81
C LEU A 299 -10.39 -17.41 -7.15
N ARG A 300 -10.16 -17.26 -5.85
CA ARG A 300 -9.05 -17.92 -5.15
C ARG A 300 -9.18 -19.44 -5.16
N THR A 301 -10.40 -19.93 -4.97
CA THR A 301 -10.70 -21.37 -4.85
C THR A 301 -10.91 -22.09 -6.19
N SER A 302 -11.24 -21.37 -7.27
CA SER A 302 -11.58 -21.98 -8.56
C SER A 302 -10.60 -21.63 -9.68
N ASP A 303 -10.38 -22.57 -10.60
CA ASP A 303 -9.60 -22.35 -11.83
C ASP A 303 -10.40 -21.69 -12.96
N LEU A 304 -11.55 -21.10 -12.66
CA LEU A 304 -12.39 -20.48 -13.68
C LEU A 304 -11.80 -19.14 -14.18
N PRO A 305 -12.07 -18.74 -15.44
CA PRO A 305 -11.71 -17.40 -15.93
C PRO A 305 -12.44 -16.29 -15.18
N THR A 306 -11.78 -15.13 -15.01
CA THR A 306 -12.34 -13.96 -14.30
C THR A 306 -13.70 -13.52 -14.84
N ALA A 307 -13.93 -13.61 -16.15
CA ALA A 307 -15.21 -13.25 -16.74
C ALA A 307 -16.36 -14.18 -16.34
N LYS A 308 -16.07 -15.48 -16.18
CA LYS A 308 -17.08 -16.47 -15.81
C LYS A 308 -17.47 -16.32 -14.33
N VAL A 309 -16.50 -16.14 -13.45
CA VAL A 309 -16.77 -15.87 -12.02
C VAL A 309 -17.54 -14.56 -11.84
N ALA A 310 -17.18 -13.51 -12.60
CA ALA A 310 -17.94 -12.26 -12.58
C ALA A 310 -19.40 -12.47 -12.99
N ALA A 311 -19.66 -13.21 -14.06
CA ALA A 311 -21.02 -13.49 -14.52
C ALA A 311 -21.82 -14.33 -13.50
N GLU A 312 -21.20 -15.34 -12.89
CA GLU A 312 -21.83 -16.15 -11.82
C GLU A 312 -22.21 -15.30 -10.60
N CYS A 313 -21.41 -14.30 -10.25
CA CYS A 313 -21.69 -13.37 -9.16
C CYS A 313 -22.56 -12.17 -9.58
N GLY A 314 -23.07 -12.11 -10.82
CA GLY A 314 -23.88 -10.99 -11.31
C GLY A 314 -23.10 -9.66 -11.44
N LEU A 315 -21.78 -9.72 -11.62
CA LEU A 315 -20.88 -8.59 -11.73
C LEU A 315 -20.50 -8.31 -13.19
N ASN A 316 -20.22 -7.05 -13.52
CA ASN A 316 -19.67 -6.70 -14.82
C ASN A 316 -18.18 -7.14 -14.89
N PRO A 317 -17.81 -8.02 -15.84
CA PRO A 317 -16.45 -8.57 -15.96
C PRO A 317 -15.33 -7.54 -16.04
N GLU A 318 -15.52 -6.44 -16.79
CA GLU A 318 -14.44 -5.46 -16.98
C GLU A 318 -14.24 -4.58 -15.76
N THR A 319 -15.33 -4.16 -15.11
CA THR A 319 -15.24 -3.40 -13.85
C THR A 319 -14.56 -4.23 -12.76
N PHE A 320 -14.81 -5.54 -12.73
CA PHE A 320 -14.20 -6.44 -11.78
C PHE A 320 -12.71 -6.68 -12.09
N ARG A 321 -12.32 -6.83 -13.36
CA ARG A 321 -10.89 -6.91 -13.74
C ARG A 321 -10.13 -5.65 -13.37
N MET A 322 -10.70 -4.47 -13.59
CA MET A 322 -10.08 -3.21 -13.17
C MET A 322 -9.88 -3.17 -11.65
N TYR A 323 -10.91 -3.56 -10.89
CA TYR A 323 -10.83 -3.65 -9.42
C TYR A 323 -9.72 -4.60 -8.96
N LEU A 324 -9.64 -5.81 -9.53
CA LEU A 324 -8.60 -6.78 -9.20
C LEU A 324 -7.20 -6.25 -9.51
N LYS A 325 -7.02 -5.52 -10.62
CA LYS A 325 -5.72 -4.93 -10.97
C LYS A 325 -5.26 -3.89 -9.95
N GLU A 326 -6.18 -3.14 -9.37
CA GLU A 326 -5.88 -2.07 -8.42
C GLU A 326 -5.73 -2.57 -6.97
N HIS A 327 -6.54 -3.55 -6.55
CA HIS A 327 -6.60 -4.02 -5.16
C HIS A 327 -5.94 -5.38 -4.91
N HIS A 328 -5.87 -6.24 -5.94
CA HIS A 328 -5.34 -7.61 -5.84
C HIS A 328 -4.39 -7.95 -7.00
N PRO A 329 -3.29 -7.18 -7.18
CA PRO A 329 -2.33 -7.41 -8.26
C PRO A 329 -1.70 -8.80 -8.22
N GLU A 330 -1.62 -9.43 -7.05
CA GLU A 330 -1.15 -10.80 -6.86
C GLU A 330 -2.03 -11.81 -7.61
N LEU A 331 -3.37 -11.69 -7.50
CA LEU A 331 -4.31 -12.56 -8.20
C LEU A 331 -4.26 -12.33 -9.71
N VAL A 332 -4.05 -11.08 -10.12
CA VAL A 332 -3.87 -10.72 -11.53
C VAL A 332 -2.56 -11.26 -12.08
N LYS A 333 -1.48 -11.28 -11.30
CA LYS A 333 -0.18 -11.81 -11.75
C LYS A 333 -0.23 -13.32 -11.98
N VAL A 334 -0.82 -14.07 -11.05
CA VAL A 334 -0.96 -15.53 -11.15
C VAL A 334 -1.84 -15.94 -12.34
N ARG A 335 -2.87 -15.14 -12.66
CA ARG A 335 -3.83 -15.46 -13.74
C ARG A 335 -3.62 -14.65 -15.01
N GLY A 336 -2.60 -13.81 -15.01
CA GLY A 336 -2.34 -12.82 -16.05
C GLY A 336 -1.56 -13.40 -17.21
N MET A 337 -1.12 -12.48 -18.06
CA MET A 337 -0.23 -12.80 -19.17
C MET A 337 1.21 -12.64 -18.69
N VAL A 338 2.05 -13.64 -18.95
CA VAL A 338 3.49 -13.65 -18.70
C VAL A 338 4.25 -13.48 -20.00
N LYS A 339 5.46 -12.93 -19.92
CA LYS A 339 6.38 -12.95 -21.06
C LYS A 339 7.16 -14.26 -21.01
N ALA A 340 6.99 -15.09 -22.03
CA ALA A 340 7.79 -16.29 -22.23
C ALA A 340 9.25 -15.93 -22.55
N GLU A 341 10.16 -16.89 -22.45
CA GLU A 341 11.61 -16.73 -22.71
C GLU A 341 11.92 -16.16 -24.10
N ASN A 342 11.04 -16.40 -25.08
CA ASN A 342 11.12 -15.87 -26.45
C ASN A 342 10.52 -14.46 -26.63
N GLY A 343 10.21 -13.77 -25.53
CA GLY A 343 9.68 -12.40 -25.52
C GLY A 343 8.18 -12.28 -25.86
N ARG A 344 7.49 -13.37 -26.20
CA ARG A 344 6.05 -13.36 -26.51
C ARG A 344 5.21 -13.36 -25.24
N THR A 345 4.05 -12.70 -25.29
CA THR A 345 3.16 -12.61 -24.13
C THR A 345 2.10 -13.71 -24.18
N VAL A 346 2.08 -14.58 -23.18
CA VAL A 346 1.24 -15.78 -23.14
C VAL A 346 0.54 -15.91 -21.79
N ALA A 347 -0.61 -16.58 -21.73
CA ALA A 347 -1.32 -16.77 -20.47
C ALA A 347 -0.56 -17.73 -19.54
N HIS A 348 -0.34 -17.34 -18.27
CA HIS A 348 0.44 -18.12 -17.29
C HIS A 348 -0.04 -19.58 -17.19
N ARG A 349 -1.36 -19.77 -17.16
CA ARG A 349 -1.98 -21.10 -17.10
C ARG A 349 -1.67 -21.98 -18.30
N SER A 350 -1.63 -21.38 -19.50
CA SER A 350 -1.32 -22.12 -20.72
C SER A 350 0.16 -22.45 -20.79
N GLU A 351 1.01 -21.55 -20.31
CA GLU A 351 2.44 -21.79 -20.17
C GLU A 351 2.69 -22.97 -19.23
N GLU A 352 2.19 -22.94 -17.99
CA GLU A 352 2.33 -24.06 -17.05
C GLU A 352 1.77 -25.38 -17.59
N LYS A 353 0.57 -25.34 -18.19
CA LYS A 353 -0.10 -26.53 -18.74
C LYS A 353 0.67 -27.18 -19.89
N TYR A 354 1.31 -26.39 -20.76
CA TYR A 354 2.01 -26.90 -21.94
C TYR A 354 3.53 -26.96 -21.78
N LYS A 355 4.10 -26.46 -20.68
CA LYS A 355 5.55 -26.40 -20.45
C LYS A 355 6.25 -27.75 -20.61
N GLU A 356 5.71 -28.78 -19.97
CA GLU A 356 6.27 -30.13 -20.06
C GLU A 356 6.15 -30.70 -21.47
N ALA A 357 5.02 -30.47 -22.12
CA ALA A 357 4.77 -30.93 -23.48
C ALA A 357 5.68 -30.25 -24.51
N ILE A 358 5.96 -28.95 -24.34
CA ILE A 358 6.91 -28.20 -25.17
C ILE A 358 8.33 -28.71 -24.93
N ARG A 359 8.75 -28.90 -23.68
CA ARG A 359 10.07 -29.46 -23.36
C ARG A 359 10.26 -30.81 -24.06
N LEU A 360 9.29 -31.72 -23.92
CA LEU A 360 9.36 -33.03 -24.57
C LEU A 360 9.42 -32.91 -26.08
N TYR A 361 8.64 -32.01 -26.68
CA TYR A 361 8.66 -31.80 -28.13
C TYR A 361 10.00 -31.23 -28.63
N GLU A 362 10.63 -30.34 -27.86
CA GLU A 362 11.94 -29.78 -28.19
C GLU A 362 13.10 -30.78 -28.01
N THR A 363 13.01 -31.69 -27.05
CA THR A 363 14.14 -32.57 -26.68
C THR A 363 14.02 -33.99 -27.22
N THR A 364 12.83 -34.41 -27.65
CA THR A 364 12.57 -35.78 -28.13
C THR A 364 12.12 -35.78 -29.58
N ASP A 365 12.28 -36.93 -30.23
CA ASP A 365 11.80 -37.23 -31.58
C ASP A 365 10.33 -37.71 -31.61
N GLU A 366 9.66 -37.72 -30.46
CA GLU A 366 8.27 -38.13 -30.37
C GLU A 366 7.35 -37.15 -31.10
N SER A 367 6.43 -37.68 -31.91
CA SER A 367 5.41 -36.86 -32.55
C SER A 367 4.56 -36.12 -31.50
N LEU A 368 4.18 -34.87 -31.82
CA LEU A 368 3.32 -34.07 -30.95
C LEU A 368 1.99 -34.77 -30.60
N LYS A 369 1.50 -35.65 -31.48
CA LYS A 369 0.28 -36.45 -31.27
C LYS A 369 0.48 -37.51 -30.16
N SER A 370 1.67 -38.10 -30.07
CA SER A 370 2.03 -39.04 -29.00
C SER A 370 2.15 -38.31 -27.67
N ILE A 371 2.88 -37.20 -27.63
CA ILE A 371 3.08 -36.37 -26.43
C ILE A 371 1.74 -35.87 -25.90
N ALA A 372 0.86 -35.38 -26.77
CA ALA A 372 -0.48 -34.93 -26.41
C ALA A 372 -1.30 -36.06 -25.77
N LYS A 373 -1.26 -37.28 -26.34
CA LYS A 373 -1.96 -38.45 -25.78
C LYS A 373 -1.39 -38.86 -24.42
N ARG A 374 -0.06 -38.87 -24.26
CA ARG A 374 0.61 -39.23 -23.00
C ARG A 374 0.27 -38.27 -21.85
N LEU A 375 0.22 -36.98 -22.13
CA LEU A 375 -0.04 -35.94 -21.12
C LEU A 375 -1.54 -35.65 -20.93
N GLY A 376 -2.44 -36.37 -21.61
CA GLY A 376 -3.88 -36.13 -21.53
C GLY A 376 -4.31 -34.77 -22.12
N ILE A 377 -3.54 -34.22 -23.05
CA ILE A 377 -3.75 -32.91 -23.66
C ILE A 377 -4.37 -33.06 -25.04
N GLN A 378 -5.30 -32.18 -25.39
CA GLN A 378 -5.89 -32.17 -26.73
C GLN A 378 -4.87 -31.69 -27.78
N TYR A 379 -4.57 -32.55 -28.76
CA TYR A 379 -3.59 -32.30 -29.82
C TYR A 379 -3.77 -30.96 -30.55
N ASN A 380 -5.01 -30.61 -30.91
CA ASN A 380 -5.30 -29.36 -31.63
C ASN A 380 -4.97 -28.12 -30.79
N SER A 381 -5.21 -28.19 -29.48
CA SER A 381 -4.97 -27.07 -28.56
C SER A 381 -3.48 -26.83 -28.36
N ILE A 382 -2.68 -27.90 -28.15
CA ILE A 382 -1.23 -27.77 -28.03
C ILE A 382 -0.57 -27.41 -29.38
N GLY A 383 -0.99 -28.03 -30.47
CA GLY A 383 -0.45 -27.74 -31.80
C GLY A 383 -0.73 -26.31 -32.26
N GLY A 384 -1.91 -25.78 -31.94
CA GLY A 384 -2.22 -24.36 -32.17
C GLY A 384 -1.40 -23.43 -31.27
N TYR A 385 -1.18 -23.82 -30.02
CA TYR A 385 -0.38 -23.05 -29.06
C TYR A 385 1.09 -22.94 -29.47
N ILE A 386 1.73 -24.07 -29.83
CA ILE A 386 3.14 -24.12 -30.26
C ILE A 386 3.34 -23.26 -31.52
N ARG A 387 2.49 -23.40 -32.55
CA ARG A 387 2.60 -22.60 -33.78
C ARG A 387 2.53 -21.08 -33.55
N ARG A 388 1.70 -20.64 -32.61
CA ARG A 388 1.49 -19.20 -32.34
C ARG A 388 2.53 -18.64 -31.36
N ASN A 389 2.96 -19.43 -30.39
CA ASN A 389 3.76 -18.93 -29.27
C ASN A 389 5.20 -19.45 -29.23
N TYR A 390 5.50 -20.62 -29.82
CA TYR A 390 6.83 -21.25 -29.80
C TYR A 390 7.18 -21.90 -31.16
N PRO A 391 7.32 -21.12 -32.26
CA PRO A 391 7.73 -21.66 -33.56
C PRO A 391 9.15 -22.25 -33.52
N GLU A 392 10.03 -21.68 -32.69
CA GLU A 392 11.38 -22.18 -32.43
C GLU A 392 11.39 -23.64 -31.95
N ALA A 393 10.37 -24.05 -31.19
CA ALA A 393 10.23 -25.44 -30.75
C ALA A 393 10.00 -26.40 -31.94
N ILE A 394 9.32 -25.93 -32.98
CA ILE A 394 9.10 -26.68 -34.23
C ILE A 394 10.42 -26.79 -34.99
N GLU A 395 11.18 -25.71 -35.08
CA GLU A 395 12.49 -25.68 -35.74
C GLU A 395 13.46 -26.65 -35.05
N LYS A 396 13.59 -26.58 -33.71
CA LYS A 396 14.43 -27.51 -32.94
C LYS A 396 14.04 -28.97 -33.14
N HIS A 397 12.74 -29.27 -33.08
CA HIS A 397 12.25 -30.63 -33.31
C HIS A 397 12.55 -31.12 -34.74
N ASN A 398 12.39 -30.25 -35.75
CA ASN A 398 12.73 -30.58 -37.12
C ASN A 398 14.24 -30.84 -37.29
N SER A 399 15.10 -30.01 -36.67
CA SER A 399 16.55 -30.24 -36.67
C SER A 399 16.95 -31.54 -35.96
N LEU A 400 16.26 -31.94 -34.89
CA LEU A 400 16.45 -33.25 -34.27
C LEU A 400 16.12 -34.40 -35.24
N LEU A 401 15.02 -34.27 -36.00
CA LEU A 401 14.63 -35.26 -37.00
C LEU A 401 15.61 -35.30 -38.19
N GLU A 402 16.14 -34.16 -38.63
CA GLU A 402 17.15 -34.08 -39.69
C GLU A 402 18.49 -34.71 -39.26
N ASN A 403 18.95 -34.44 -38.04
CA ASN A 403 20.14 -35.07 -37.47
C ASN A 403 19.98 -36.59 -37.33
N MET A 404 18.77 -37.10 -37.09
CA MET A 404 18.51 -38.53 -37.16
C MET A 404 18.58 -39.09 -38.59
N GLY A 405 18.17 -38.32 -39.60
CA GLY A 405 18.36 -38.67 -41.00
C GLY A 405 19.84 -38.85 -41.37
N VAL A 406 20.72 -38.01 -40.82
CA VAL A 406 22.18 -38.16 -40.95
C VAL A 406 22.67 -39.40 -40.20
N ARG A 407 22.21 -39.62 -38.96
CA ARG A 407 22.58 -40.78 -38.13
C ARG A 407 22.21 -42.13 -38.77
N PHE A 408 21.11 -42.16 -39.52
CA PHE A 408 20.61 -43.35 -40.20
C PHE A 408 20.94 -43.38 -41.70
N ALA A 409 21.71 -42.41 -42.21
CA ALA A 409 22.04 -42.28 -43.63
C ALA A 409 22.70 -43.55 -44.19
N GLU A 410 23.60 -44.17 -43.43
CA GLU A 410 24.26 -45.42 -43.83
C GLU A 410 23.26 -46.58 -43.95
N GLY A 411 22.34 -46.71 -42.99
CA GLY A 411 21.26 -47.70 -43.06
C GLY A 411 20.29 -47.44 -44.21
N ILE A 412 19.95 -46.18 -44.47
CA ILE A 412 19.05 -45.79 -45.57
C ILE A 412 19.70 -46.07 -46.92
N ALA A 413 20.97 -45.68 -47.10
CA ALA A 413 21.73 -45.95 -48.31
C ALA A 413 21.85 -47.47 -48.55
N ARG A 414 22.06 -48.25 -47.49
CA ARG A 414 22.10 -49.71 -47.58
C ARG A 414 20.76 -50.31 -47.98
N LEU A 415 19.64 -49.82 -47.43
CA LEU A 415 18.28 -50.24 -47.84
C LEU A 415 17.92 -49.79 -49.26
N GLN A 416 18.46 -48.66 -49.73
CA GLN A 416 18.25 -48.16 -51.09
C GLN A 416 19.07 -48.92 -52.13
N ASN A 417 20.32 -49.27 -51.80
CA ASN A 417 21.29 -49.85 -52.73
C ASN A 417 21.39 -51.39 -52.66
N SER A 418 20.79 -52.02 -51.64
CA SER A 418 20.81 -53.49 -51.48
C SER A 418 19.42 -54.06 -51.19
N ASN A 419 19.24 -55.36 -51.41
CA ASN A 419 18.02 -56.10 -51.02
C ASN A 419 18.02 -56.52 -49.53
N ALA A 420 18.76 -55.81 -48.68
CA ALA A 420 18.80 -56.10 -47.25
C ALA A 420 17.44 -55.80 -46.60
N THR A 421 17.01 -56.66 -45.68
CA THR A 421 15.79 -56.39 -44.90
C THR A 421 16.08 -55.40 -43.78
N ILE A 422 15.08 -54.62 -43.35
CA ILE A 422 15.24 -53.63 -42.27
C ILE A 422 15.83 -54.26 -41.01
N ASN A 423 15.40 -55.47 -40.65
CA ASN A 423 15.91 -56.19 -39.49
C ASN A 423 17.40 -56.54 -39.62
N ALA A 424 17.86 -56.90 -40.83
CA ALA A 424 19.28 -57.18 -41.08
C ALA A 424 20.13 -55.91 -40.95
N VAL A 425 19.68 -54.80 -41.53
CA VAL A 425 20.36 -53.50 -41.41
C VAL A 425 20.37 -53.00 -39.97
N MET A 426 19.30 -53.27 -39.20
CA MET A 426 19.24 -52.95 -37.77
C MET A 426 20.24 -53.77 -36.94
N GLN A 427 20.34 -55.08 -37.17
CA GLN A 427 21.28 -55.93 -36.44
C GLN A 427 22.74 -55.60 -36.78
N GLU A 428 23.04 -55.35 -38.06
CA GLU A 428 24.41 -55.08 -38.53
C GLU A 428 24.93 -53.71 -38.09
N LEU A 429 24.11 -52.67 -38.21
CA LEU A 429 24.51 -51.29 -37.87
C LEU A 429 24.17 -50.93 -36.41
N GLY A 430 23.68 -51.89 -35.62
CA GLY A 430 23.32 -51.70 -34.22
C GLY A 430 22.17 -50.71 -34.01
N TYR A 431 21.27 -50.57 -35.00
CA TYR A 431 20.13 -49.66 -34.91
C TYR A 431 18.97 -50.28 -34.14
N ASN A 432 18.32 -49.46 -33.32
CA ASN A 432 17.18 -49.84 -32.48
C ASN A 432 15.84 -49.70 -33.24
N GLU A 433 14.73 -50.10 -32.60
CA GLU A 433 13.39 -50.06 -33.21
C GLU A 433 12.98 -48.67 -33.73
N TYR A 434 13.61 -47.59 -33.25
CA TYR A 434 13.42 -46.24 -33.76
C TYR A 434 13.85 -46.10 -35.23
N PHE A 435 14.90 -46.79 -35.68
CA PHE A 435 15.27 -46.81 -37.11
C PHE A 435 14.14 -47.40 -37.97
N ARG A 436 13.52 -48.49 -37.51
CA ARG A 436 12.38 -49.10 -38.21
C ARG A 436 11.20 -48.16 -38.30
N GLN A 437 10.92 -47.42 -37.23
CA GLN A 437 9.84 -46.45 -37.20
C GLN A 437 10.14 -45.23 -38.06
N TYR A 438 11.41 -44.78 -38.09
CA TYR A 438 11.90 -43.72 -38.97
C TYR A 438 11.73 -44.08 -40.45
N ILE A 439 12.18 -45.28 -40.87
CA ILE A 439 12.01 -45.78 -42.25
C ILE A 439 10.53 -45.90 -42.62
N LYS A 440 9.69 -46.45 -41.74
CA LYS A 440 8.22 -46.54 -41.96
C LYS A 440 7.56 -45.19 -42.20
N THR A 441 8.05 -44.14 -41.55
CA THR A 441 7.42 -42.83 -41.58
C THR A 441 7.93 -41.96 -42.73
N LYS A 442 9.22 -42.06 -43.07
CA LYS A 442 9.89 -41.18 -44.05
C LYS A 442 10.19 -41.84 -45.39
N TYR A 443 10.38 -43.15 -45.43
CA TYR A 443 10.71 -43.91 -46.64
C TYR A 443 9.82 -45.16 -46.78
N PRO A 444 8.47 -45.01 -46.82
CA PRO A 444 7.55 -46.14 -46.90
C PRO A 444 7.73 -47.01 -48.15
N GLU A 445 8.28 -46.45 -49.24
CA GLU A 445 8.63 -47.14 -50.46
C GLU A 445 9.72 -48.20 -50.28
N LEU A 446 10.61 -48.04 -49.29
CA LEU A 446 11.65 -49.03 -48.97
C LEU A 446 11.11 -50.28 -48.27
N LEU A 447 9.84 -50.27 -47.84
CA LEU A 447 9.15 -51.44 -47.27
C LEU A 447 8.53 -52.36 -48.33
N ASN A 448 8.26 -51.84 -49.53
CA ASN A 448 7.44 -52.50 -50.55
C ASN A 448 8.26 -53.02 -51.75
N ARG A 449 9.57 -53.24 -51.60
CA ARG A 449 10.34 -53.89 -52.66
C ARG A 449 9.94 -55.37 -52.73
N GLU A 450 9.26 -55.74 -53.80
CA GLU A 450 8.84 -57.11 -54.10
C GLU A 450 10.03 -58.05 -53.93
N THR A 451 10.01 -58.82 -52.84
CA THR A 451 10.88 -59.98 -52.73
C THR A 451 10.50 -60.90 -53.86
N THR A 452 11.39 -61.07 -54.84
CA THR A 452 11.26 -62.08 -55.89
C THR A 452 11.32 -63.44 -55.23
N ARG A 453 10.17 -63.90 -54.73
CA ARG A 453 9.96 -65.29 -54.31
C ARG A 453 10.29 -66.15 -55.52
N LYS A 454 11.37 -66.94 -55.42
CA LYS A 454 11.70 -68.02 -56.36
C LYS A 454 10.41 -68.76 -56.72
N LYS A 455 10.06 -68.79 -58.02
CA LYS A 455 8.92 -69.55 -58.58
C LYS A 455 8.99 -70.99 -58.06
N ILE A 456 8.08 -71.37 -57.17
CA ILE A 456 7.89 -72.76 -56.80
C ILE A 456 7.14 -73.42 -57.96
N THR A 457 7.79 -74.38 -58.62
CA THR A 457 7.28 -75.29 -59.66
C THR A 457 6.22 -76.27 -59.10
N GLY A 458 5.31 -75.81 -58.25
CA GLY A 458 4.29 -76.64 -57.59
C GLY A 458 3.03 -76.90 -58.43
N THR A 459 2.75 -76.08 -59.44
CA THR A 459 1.50 -76.16 -60.22
C THR A 459 1.45 -77.33 -61.22
N LYS A 460 2.58 -77.74 -61.82
CA LYS A 460 2.59 -78.91 -62.74
C LYS A 460 2.53 -80.25 -62.01
N VAL A 461 3.18 -80.37 -60.85
CA VAL A 461 3.20 -81.62 -60.07
C VAL A 461 1.84 -81.90 -59.43
N ALA A 462 1.16 -80.87 -58.92
CA ALA A 462 -0.18 -81.00 -58.36
C ALA A 462 -1.21 -81.41 -59.43
N ALA A 463 -1.17 -80.80 -60.63
CA ALA A 463 -2.07 -81.16 -61.73
C ALA A 463 -1.90 -82.62 -62.19
N ARG A 464 -0.65 -83.13 -62.24
CA ARG A 464 -0.37 -84.53 -62.58
C ARG A 464 -0.93 -85.49 -61.51
N LYS A 465 -0.73 -85.18 -60.23
CA LYS A 465 -1.29 -85.97 -59.12
C LYS A 465 -2.82 -85.96 -59.11
N TYR A 466 -3.46 -84.84 -59.48
CA TYR A 466 -4.91 -84.77 -59.61
C TYR A 466 -5.43 -85.57 -60.82
N ALA A 467 -4.69 -85.61 -61.94
CA ALA A 467 -5.04 -86.47 -63.07
C ALA A 467 -4.93 -87.96 -62.73
N GLU A 468 -3.86 -88.37 -62.04
CA GLU A 468 -3.64 -89.74 -61.57
C GLU A 468 -4.71 -90.18 -60.56
N ALA A 469 -5.12 -89.27 -59.66
CA ALA A 469 -6.22 -89.53 -58.72
C ALA A 469 -7.58 -89.69 -59.42
N MET A 470 -7.84 -89.00 -60.54
CA MET A 470 -9.08 -89.17 -61.32
C MET A 470 -9.12 -90.49 -62.09
N GLU A 471 -7.97 -90.96 -62.59
CA GLU A 471 -7.82 -92.29 -63.20
C GLU A 471 -8.11 -93.40 -62.17
N GLN A 472 -7.53 -93.33 -60.96
CA GLN A 472 -7.80 -94.30 -59.89
C GLN A 472 -9.28 -94.32 -59.45
N MET A 473 -9.97 -93.18 -59.50
CA MET A 473 -11.42 -93.12 -59.26
C MET A 473 -12.28 -93.74 -60.38
N ARG A 474 -11.73 -93.93 -61.58
CA ARG A 474 -12.43 -94.57 -62.72
C ARG A 474 -12.25 -96.08 -62.73
N THR A 475 -11.11 -96.57 -62.24
CA THR A 475 -10.69 -97.98 -62.34
C THR A 475 -10.89 -98.77 -61.04
N THR A 476 -10.96 -98.11 -59.88
CA THR A 476 -11.05 -98.76 -58.56
C THR A 476 -12.34 -98.38 -57.82
N THR A 477 -12.80 -99.21 -56.89
CA THR A 477 -13.95 -98.93 -56.00
C THR A 477 -13.57 -98.22 -54.68
N ASP A 478 -12.31 -97.82 -54.53
CA ASP A 478 -11.78 -97.13 -53.33
C ASP A 478 -12.49 -95.80 -53.07
N THR A 479 -12.60 -95.40 -51.80
CA THR A 479 -13.18 -94.09 -51.49
C THR A 479 -12.24 -92.95 -51.87
N MET A 480 -12.80 -91.78 -52.24
CA MET A 480 -12.02 -90.57 -52.56
C MET A 480 -11.02 -90.20 -51.44
N LYS A 481 -11.37 -90.48 -50.19
CA LYS A 481 -10.52 -90.21 -49.02
C LYS A 481 -9.25 -91.08 -49.05
N ASP A 482 -9.39 -92.35 -49.42
CA ASP A 482 -8.29 -93.32 -49.45
C ASP A 482 -7.34 -93.04 -50.63
N ILE A 483 -7.88 -92.66 -51.79
CA ILE A 483 -7.08 -92.26 -52.97
C ILE A 483 -6.27 -90.99 -52.69
N CYS A 484 -6.88 -89.99 -52.03
CA CYS A 484 -6.18 -88.76 -51.64
C CYS A 484 -5.09 -89.01 -50.60
N ALA A 485 -5.33 -89.91 -49.63
CA ALA A 485 -4.33 -90.29 -48.64
C ALA A 485 -3.13 -90.98 -49.29
N ARG A 486 -3.37 -91.89 -50.25
CA ARG A 486 -2.34 -92.64 -50.97
C ARG A 486 -1.44 -91.75 -51.85
N LEU A 487 -2.03 -90.76 -52.52
CA LEU A 487 -1.30 -89.85 -53.42
C LEU A 487 -0.73 -88.61 -52.72
N GLY A 488 -1.00 -88.45 -51.42
CA GLY A 488 -0.57 -87.32 -50.60
C GLY A 488 -1.17 -86.00 -51.07
N VAL A 489 -2.47 -86.01 -51.38
CA VAL A 489 -3.21 -84.88 -51.97
C VAL A 489 -4.27 -84.38 -51.00
N ASN A 490 -4.41 -83.06 -50.86
CA ASN A 490 -5.43 -82.46 -50.00
C ASN A 490 -6.84 -82.70 -50.58
N ILE A 491 -7.70 -83.35 -49.78
CA ILE A 491 -9.06 -83.78 -50.18
C ILE A 491 -9.93 -82.61 -50.64
N ASP A 492 -9.93 -81.49 -49.93
CA ASP A 492 -10.80 -80.36 -50.25
C ASP A 492 -10.37 -79.65 -51.55
N SER A 493 -9.07 -79.59 -51.77
CA SER A 493 -8.49 -79.06 -53.01
C SER A 493 -8.79 -79.98 -54.20
N PHE A 494 -8.70 -81.30 -54.01
CA PHE A 494 -9.05 -82.29 -55.02
C PHE A 494 -10.54 -82.31 -55.36
N ARG A 495 -11.43 -82.20 -54.36
CA ARG A 495 -12.88 -82.08 -54.56
C ARG A 495 -13.25 -80.89 -55.43
N LYS A 496 -12.63 -79.73 -55.18
CA LYS A 496 -12.83 -78.53 -56.01
C LYS A 496 -12.33 -78.75 -57.45
N TYR A 497 -11.22 -79.47 -57.61
CA TYR A 497 -10.66 -79.79 -58.92
C TYR A 497 -11.56 -80.74 -59.73
N ILE A 498 -12.05 -81.84 -59.12
CA ILE A 498 -13.00 -82.76 -59.76
C ILE A 498 -14.30 -82.03 -60.12
N SER A 499 -14.85 -81.21 -59.22
CA SER A 499 -16.08 -80.47 -59.48
C SER A 499 -15.99 -79.57 -60.72
N LYS A 500 -14.78 -79.15 -61.11
CA LYS A 500 -14.54 -78.28 -62.25
C LYS A 500 -14.23 -79.07 -63.54
N HIS A 501 -13.55 -80.21 -63.43
CA HIS A 501 -12.97 -80.90 -64.59
C HIS A 501 -13.59 -82.28 -64.91
N ALA A 502 -14.24 -82.92 -63.94
CA ALA A 502 -14.86 -84.25 -64.08
C ALA A 502 -16.05 -84.41 -63.11
N PRO A 503 -17.10 -83.58 -63.20
CA PRO A 503 -18.22 -83.57 -62.26
C PRO A 503 -19.02 -84.89 -62.25
N GLU A 504 -18.92 -85.72 -63.29
CA GLU A 504 -19.53 -87.04 -63.38
C GLU A 504 -18.99 -88.03 -62.32
N LEU A 505 -17.72 -87.91 -61.92
CA LEU A 505 -17.11 -88.75 -60.89
C LEU A 505 -17.65 -88.46 -59.48
N MET A 506 -18.25 -87.28 -59.26
CA MET A 506 -18.89 -86.92 -57.99
C MET A 506 -20.24 -87.63 -57.78
N ARG A 507 -20.86 -88.18 -58.83
CA ARG A 507 -22.15 -88.89 -58.73
C ARG A 507 -22.00 -90.38 -58.36
N ARG A 508 -20.86 -91.01 -58.67
CA ARG A 508 -20.60 -92.44 -58.39
C ARG A 508 -20.36 -92.76 -56.90
N HIS A 509 -19.87 -91.81 -56.09
CA HIS A 509 -19.53 -92.02 -54.67
C HIS A 509 -20.54 -91.40 -53.68
N LYS A 510 -21.78 -91.16 -54.12
CA LYS A 510 -22.87 -90.65 -53.26
C LYS A 510 -23.86 -91.74 -52.79
N LYS A 511 -23.52 -93.03 -52.96
CA LYS A 511 -24.23 -94.14 -52.34
C LYS A 511 -23.35 -94.79 -51.28
#